data_AF-A0A1F2TES4-F1
#
_entry.id   AF-A0A1F2TES4-F1
#
_cell.length_a   1.000
_cell.length_b   1.000
_cell.length_c   1.000
_cell.angle_alpha   90.00
_cell.angle_beta   90.00
_cell.angle_gamma   90.00
#
_symmetry.space_group_name_H-M   'P 1'
#
loop_
_entity.id
_entity.type
_entity.pdbx_description
1 polymer ?
#
loop_
_entity_poly.entity_id
_entity_poly.type
_entity_poly.pdbx_seq_one_letter_code
_entity_poly.pdbx_strand_id
1 'polypeptide(L)'
;MAAGQGAALVGAPTEEYAYFQDQAGKQIAAARLNQAEGLQPGEYRVLVNKSTHQVSVQAGMLTRCVASTLKVTGATEEYYYVFDTAGSQLAAARLNATIALFPGQYDVRVNTTRTAVELGPQATIDIKAGTLEVRGATEEYYYVFDSAGTQLTAARLNAPKSLLAGDWSVKVNNTAVGVKVTAAETTRVETGTLTVQGATDEYYYVFDDKGTQLVAAKLGRPVSLFPGGWQINVNNTKAGAKVAAAEIARVDTGTLTVNGSGNDYYYVLDSAGQQLAASKINSPVALVAGDYTVRIGQQSKPASVAAGENTALAW
;
A
#
# COMPACT_ATOMS: atom_id res chain seq x y z
N MET A 1 0.21 -53.88 -6.68
CA MET A 1 -0.60 -54.01 -5.44
C MET A 1 -0.35 -55.40 -4.88
N ALA A 2 -0.07 -55.52 -3.58
CA ALA A 2 0.01 -56.83 -2.92
C ALA A 2 -1.40 -57.43 -2.76
N ALA A 3 -1.51 -58.76 -2.66
CA ALA A 3 -2.78 -59.44 -2.45
C ALA A 3 -3.45 -58.96 -1.15
N GLY A 4 -4.73 -58.57 -1.21
CA GLY A 4 -5.51 -58.07 -0.07
C GLY A 4 -5.52 -56.55 0.14
N GLN A 5 -4.71 -55.79 -0.61
CA GLN A 5 -4.71 -54.31 -0.56
C GLN A 5 -5.67 -53.70 -1.57
N GLY A 6 -6.15 -52.50 -1.27
CA GLY A 6 -6.74 -51.58 -2.26
C GLY A 6 -5.72 -50.52 -2.69
N ALA A 7 -6.17 -49.54 -3.46
CA ALA A 7 -5.39 -48.35 -3.76
C ALA A 7 -6.27 -47.11 -3.82
N ALA A 8 -5.67 -45.94 -3.60
CA ALA A 8 -6.30 -44.65 -3.81
C ALA A 8 -5.48 -43.79 -4.78
N LEU A 9 -6.14 -43.06 -5.67
CA LEU A 9 -5.53 -42.08 -6.55
C LEU A 9 -6.28 -40.76 -6.43
N VAL A 10 -5.54 -39.66 -6.24
CA VAL A 10 -6.09 -38.31 -6.28
C VAL A 10 -5.68 -37.66 -7.58
N GLY A 11 -6.65 -37.35 -8.45
CA GLY A 11 -6.40 -36.68 -9.73
C GLY A 11 -6.46 -35.15 -9.62
N ALA A 12 -5.48 -34.46 -10.20
CA ALA A 12 -5.48 -33.01 -10.43
C ALA A 12 -4.40 -32.62 -11.45
N PRO A 13 -4.56 -31.54 -12.24
CA PRO A 13 -3.52 -31.06 -13.15
C PRO A 13 -2.38 -30.28 -12.43
N THR A 14 -1.83 -30.84 -11.34
CA THR A 14 -0.64 -30.33 -10.62
C THR A 14 0.27 -31.50 -10.19
N GLU A 15 1.53 -31.21 -9.81
CA GLU A 15 2.50 -32.20 -9.32
C GLU A 15 2.60 -32.24 -7.78
N GLU A 16 1.56 -31.79 -7.09
CA GLU A 16 1.54 -31.73 -5.63
C GLU A 16 1.42 -33.14 -5.01
N TYR A 17 1.33 -33.22 -3.68
CA TYR A 17 1.16 -34.48 -2.95
C TYR A 17 -0.22 -34.57 -2.29
N ALA A 18 -0.78 -35.77 -2.30
CA ALA A 18 -1.86 -36.17 -1.41
C ALA A 18 -1.27 -36.92 -0.20
N TYR A 19 -1.79 -36.60 0.99
CA TYR A 19 -1.43 -37.25 2.24
C TYR A 19 -2.62 -38.03 2.77
N PHE A 20 -2.41 -39.30 3.10
CA PHE A 20 -3.46 -40.19 3.61
C PHE A 20 -3.29 -40.33 5.12
N GLN A 21 -4.36 -40.07 5.85
CA GLN A 21 -4.42 -40.19 7.30
C GLN A 21 -5.46 -41.23 7.71
N ASP A 22 -5.18 -41.97 8.77
CA ASP A 22 -6.17 -42.83 9.42
C ASP A 22 -7.21 -42.01 10.20
N GLN A 23 -8.17 -42.69 10.83
CA GLN A 23 -9.22 -42.05 11.64
C GLN A 23 -8.69 -41.31 12.88
N ALA A 24 -7.48 -41.64 13.33
CA ALA A 24 -6.80 -40.93 14.42
C ALA A 24 -6.04 -39.68 13.93
N GLY A 25 -6.04 -39.40 12.63
CA GLY A 25 -5.33 -38.28 12.01
C GLY A 25 -3.84 -38.54 11.79
N LYS A 26 -3.36 -39.78 12.01
CA LYS A 26 -1.97 -40.13 11.76
C LYS A 26 -1.76 -40.32 10.27
N GLN A 27 -0.78 -39.62 9.70
CA GLN A 27 -0.35 -39.85 8.32
C GLN A 27 0.25 -41.25 8.18
N ILE A 28 -0.28 -42.02 7.23
CA ILE A 28 0.14 -43.40 6.96
C ILE A 28 0.80 -43.56 5.59
N ALA A 29 0.51 -42.66 4.65
CA ALA A 29 1.06 -42.68 3.30
C ALA A 29 1.01 -41.29 2.66
N ALA A 30 1.79 -41.11 1.60
CA ALA A 30 1.75 -39.94 0.75
C ALA A 30 2.10 -40.33 -0.69
N ALA A 31 1.41 -39.75 -1.66
CA ALA A 31 1.68 -39.97 -3.08
C ALA A 31 1.59 -38.65 -3.84
N ARG A 32 2.35 -38.54 -4.93
CA ARG A 32 2.15 -37.45 -5.88
C ARG A 32 0.76 -37.55 -6.50
N LEU A 33 0.14 -36.42 -6.79
CA LEU A 33 -1.13 -36.40 -7.51
C LEU A 33 -0.98 -37.13 -8.85
N ASN A 34 -2.07 -37.76 -9.29
CA ASN A 34 -2.15 -38.66 -10.45
C ASN A 34 -1.34 -39.97 -10.33
N GLN A 35 -0.77 -40.27 -9.17
CA GLN A 35 -0.19 -41.57 -8.86
C GLN A 35 -1.07 -42.34 -7.88
N ALA A 36 -1.17 -43.65 -8.07
CA ALA A 36 -1.95 -44.52 -7.18
C ALA A 36 -1.09 -44.94 -5.99
N GLU A 37 -1.64 -44.83 -4.79
CA GLU A 37 -1.03 -45.27 -3.53
C GLU A 37 -1.71 -46.54 -3.04
N GLY A 38 -0.92 -47.56 -2.70
CA GLY A 38 -1.44 -48.80 -2.14
C GLY A 38 -1.81 -48.64 -0.67
N LEU A 39 -3.03 -48.98 -0.29
CA LEU A 39 -3.54 -48.82 1.07
C LEU A 39 -4.24 -50.10 1.54
N GLN A 40 -4.22 -50.35 2.84
CA GLN A 40 -5.07 -51.40 3.42
C GLN A 40 -6.54 -51.00 3.27
N PRO A 41 -7.49 -51.94 3.16
CA PRO A 41 -8.90 -51.61 3.16
C PRO A 41 -9.31 -50.87 4.45
N GLY A 42 -10.09 -49.81 4.33
CA GLY A 42 -10.48 -48.97 5.47
C GLY A 42 -10.92 -47.55 5.07
N GLU A 43 -11.31 -46.78 6.07
CA GLU A 43 -11.72 -45.37 5.92
C GLU A 43 -10.54 -44.43 6.21
N TYR A 44 -10.25 -43.53 5.27
CA TYR A 44 -9.13 -42.61 5.35
C TYR A 44 -9.58 -41.18 5.12
N ARG A 45 -8.82 -40.26 5.72
CA ARG A 45 -8.84 -38.85 5.38
C ARG A 45 -7.71 -38.55 4.40
N VAL A 46 -8.05 -38.04 3.23
CA VAL A 46 -7.08 -37.60 2.23
C VAL A 46 -6.95 -36.08 2.32
N LEU A 47 -5.72 -35.59 2.33
CA LEU A 47 -5.40 -34.17 2.37
C LEU A 47 -4.63 -33.76 1.13
N VAL A 48 -5.08 -32.69 0.50
CA VAL A 48 -4.32 -31.95 -0.53
C VAL A 48 -4.34 -30.49 -0.11
N ASN A 49 -3.16 -29.89 0.10
CA ASN A 49 -3.05 -28.51 0.60
C ASN A 49 -3.96 -28.23 1.82
N LYS A 50 -4.01 -29.18 2.76
CA LYS A 50 -4.86 -29.18 3.97
C LYS A 50 -6.37 -29.19 3.73
N SER A 51 -6.85 -29.05 2.50
CA SER A 51 -8.24 -29.43 2.17
C SER A 51 -8.42 -30.92 2.38
N THR A 52 -9.59 -31.34 2.85
CA THR A 52 -9.82 -32.70 3.34
C THR A 52 -10.94 -33.39 2.56
N HIS A 53 -10.76 -34.67 2.23
CA HIS A 53 -11.80 -35.54 1.68
C HIS A 53 -11.79 -36.91 2.37
N GLN A 54 -12.97 -37.45 2.67
CA GLN A 54 -13.10 -38.80 3.25
C GLN A 54 -13.16 -39.83 2.12
N VAL A 55 -12.46 -40.95 2.28
CA VAL A 55 -12.41 -42.01 1.28
C VAL A 55 -12.46 -43.39 1.93
N SER A 56 -13.25 -44.29 1.33
CA SER A 56 -13.24 -45.71 1.64
C SER A 56 -12.39 -46.46 0.62
N VAL A 57 -11.40 -47.22 1.09
CA VAL A 57 -10.57 -48.10 0.27
C VAL A 57 -11.02 -49.54 0.47
N GLN A 58 -11.24 -50.25 -0.64
CA GLN A 58 -11.65 -51.65 -0.64
C GLN A 58 -10.57 -52.54 -1.25
N ALA A 59 -10.46 -53.78 -0.75
CA ALA A 59 -9.48 -54.74 -1.26
C ALA A 59 -9.68 -54.99 -2.76
N GLY A 60 -8.58 -54.95 -3.53
CA GLY A 60 -8.60 -55.18 -4.97
C GLY A 60 -9.19 -54.03 -5.81
N MET A 61 -9.63 -52.93 -5.20
CA MET A 61 -10.20 -51.78 -5.90
C MET A 61 -9.25 -50.57 -5.90
N LEU A 62 -9.31 -49.79 -6.98
CA LEU A 62 -8.72 -48.45 -7.06
C LEU A 62 -9.81 -47.41 -6.80
N THR A 63 -9.77 -46.78 -5.62
CA THR A 63 -10.63 -45.64 -5.31
C THR A 63 -10.06 -44.38 -5.94
N ARG A 64 -10.89 -43.65 -6.71
CA ARG A 64 -10.48 -42.41 -7.38
C ARG A 64 -11.11 -41.22 -6.68
N CYS A 65 -10.27 -40.36 -6.14
CA CYS A 65 -10.65 -39.03 -5.66
C CYS A 65 -10.28 -38.00 -6.73
N VAL A 66 -11.04 -36.91 -6.80
CA VAL A 66 -10.70 -35.80 -7.70
C VAL A 66 -10.59 -34.52 -6.92
N ALA A 67 -9.45 -33.86 -7.07
CA ALA A 67 -9.26 -32.50 -6.61
C ALA A 67 -9.50 -31.52 -7.77
N SER A 68 -9.87 -30.32 -7.39
CA SER A 68 -10.03 -29.16 -8.26
C SER A 68 -8.75 -28.34 -8.22
N THR A 69 -8.60 -27.40 -9.15
CA THR A 69 -7.47 -26.49 -9.16
C THR A 69 -7.91 -25.05 -9.07
N LEU A 70 -7.15 -24.30 -8.29
CA LEU A 70 -7.29 -22.88 -8.12
C LEU A 70 -5.99 -22.22 -8.55
N LYS A 71 -6.10 -21.19 -9.36
CA LYS A 71 -5.02 -20.29 -9.74
C LYS A 71 -5.46 -18.87 -9.48
N VAL A 72 -4.54 -18.02 -9.03
CA VAL A 72 -4.73 -16.58 -9.06
C VAL A 72 -3.73 -15.99 -10.03
N THR A 73 -4.22 -15.40 -11.13
CA THR A 73 -3.38 -14.75 -12.14
C THR A 73 -3.19 -13.28 -11.80
N GLY A 74 -1.95 -12.79 -11.90
CA GLY A 74 -1.62 -11.38 -11.68
C GLY A 74 -0.28 -11.00 -12.28
N ALA A 75 0.01 -9.70 -12.37
CA ALA A 75 1.18 -9.16 -13.07
C ALA A 75 2.39 -8.90 -12.16
N THR A 76 2.28 -9.21 -10.86
CA THR A 76 3.29 -8.93 -9.84
C THR A 76 3.71 -10.22 -9.12
N GLU A 77 4.70 -10.15 -8.24
CA GLU A 77 5.33 -11.33 -7.61
C GLU A 77 4.69 -11.77 -6.27
N GLU A 78 3.54 -11.21 -5.90
CA GLU A 78 2.88 -11.53 -4.64
C GLU A 78 2.46 -12.99 -4.53
N TYR A 79 2.15 -13.37 -3.29
CA TYR A 79 1.48 -14.63 -2.98
C TYR A 79 -0.02 -14.41 -2.85
N TYR A 80 -0.78 -15.44 -3.23
CA TYR A 80 -2.15 -15.60 -2.79
C TYR A 80 -2.23 -16.70 -1.73
N TYR A 81 -3.25 -16.58 -0.88
CA TYR A 81 -3.48 -17.46 0.26
C TYR A 81 -4.89 -18.00 0.19
N VAL A 82 -5.07 -19.28 0.50
CA VAL A 82 -6.38 -19.94 0.53
C VAL A 82 -6.74 -20.27 1.97
N PHE A 83 -7.96 -19.94 2.37
CA PHE A 83 -8.51 -20.19 3.68
C PHE A 83 -9.77 -21.04 3.58
N ASP A 84 -10.04 -21.83 4.62
CA ASP A 84 -11.36 -22.42 4.82
C ASP A 84 -12.37 -21.36 5.32
N THR A 85 -13.64 -21.76 5.42
CA THR A 85 -14.73 -20.89 5.89
C THR A 85 -14.63 -20.51 7.37
N ALA A 86 -13.78 -21.20 8.15
CA ALA A 86 -13.46 -20.84 9.52
C ALA A 86 -12.30 -19.82 9.62
N GLY A 87 -11.69 -19.46 8.47
CA GLY A 87 -10.58 -18.51 8.39
C GLY A 87 -9.20 -19.11 8.63
N SER A 88 -9.06 -20.44 8.66
CA SER A 88 -7.77 -21.12 8.79
C SER A 88 -7.07 -21.20 7.44
N GLN A 89 -5.78 -20.83 7.40
CA GLN A 89 -5.00 -20.89 6.17
C GLN A 89 -4.70 -22.35 5.79
N LEU A 90 -5.18 -22.75 4.62
CA LEU A 90 -4.96 -24.07 4.05
C LEU A 90 -3.66 -24.10 3.24
N ALA A 91 -3.49 -23.12 2.35
CA ALA A 91 -2.44 -23.12 1.33
C ALA A 91 -1.97 -21.70 0.98
N ALA A 92 -0.82 -21.60 0.33
CA ALA A 92 -0.33 -20.37 -0.27
C ALA A 92 0.55 -20.69 -1.49
N ALA A 93 0.48 -19.85 -2.51
CA ALA A 93 1.34 -19.95 -3.69
C ALA A 93 1.60 -18.56 -4.28
N ARG A 94 2.64 -18.43 -5.09
CA ARG A 94 2.87 -17.20 -5.87
C ARG A 94 1.73 -17.00 -6.87
N LEU A 95 1.44 -15.76 -7.22
CA LEU A 95 0.59 -15.46 -8.36
C LEU A 95 1.09 -16.23 -9.59
N ASN A 96 0.14 -16.67 -10.40
CA ASN A 96 0.32 -17.54 -11.56
C ASN A 96 0.67 -19.01 -11.26
N ALA A 97 0.92 -19.39 -10.02
CA ALA A 97 1.02 -20.79 -9.62
C ALA A 97 -0.35 -21.38 -9.27
N THR A 98 -0.52 -22.68 -9.51
CA THR A 98 -1.75 -23.42 -9.26
C THR A 98 -1.66 -24.22 -7.97
N ILE A 99 -2.77 -24.29 -7.23
CA ILE A 99 -2.96 -25.11 -6.02
C ILE A 99 -4.10 -26.10 -6.31
N ALA A 100 -3.91 -27.37 -5.98
CA ALA A 100 -4.99 -28.35 -5.96
C ALA A 100 -5.66 -28.40 -4.57
N LEU A 101 -6.99 -28.48 -4.56
CA LEU A 101 -7.83 -28.55 -3.36
C LEU A 101 -9.02 -29.47 -3.65
N PHE A 102 -9.53 -30.16 -2.63
CA PHE A 102 -10.80 -30.87 -2.79
C PHE A 102 -11.97 -29.89 -3.01
N PRO A 103 -13.08 -30.35 -3.62
CA PRO A 103 -14.27 -29.52 -3.79
C PRO A 103 -14.77 -28.92 -2.47
N GLY A 104 -15.23 -27.67 -2.50
CA GLY A 104 -15.67 -26.95 -1.32
C GLY A 104 -15.68 -25.43 -1.50
N GLN A 105 -16.06 -24.72 -0.43
CA GLN A 105 -16.03 -23.26 -0.36
C GLN A 105 -14.74 -22.79 0.33
N TYR A 106 -14.12 -21.77 -0.26
CA TYR A 106 -12.86 -21.21 0.19
C TYR A 106 -12.85 -19.70 0.10
N ASP A 107 -12.02 -19.07 0.92
CA ASP A 107 -11.65 -17.66 0.78
C ASP A 107 -10.24 -17.54 0.20
N VAL A 108 -10.10 -16.73 -0.84
CA VAL A 108 -8.81 -16.45 -1.48
C VAL A 108 -8.40 -15.02 -1.18
N ARG A 109 -7.15 -14.83 -0.76
CA ARG A 109 -6.62 -13.52 -0.34
C ARG A 109 -5.38 -13.13 -1.13
N VAL A 110 -5.36 -11.89 -1.63
CA VAL A 110 -4.17 -11.22 -2.21
C VAL A 110 -4.04 -9.84 -1.56
N ASN A 111 -2.87 -9.48 -1.00
CA ASN A 111 -2.65 -8.17 -0.37
C ASN A 111 -3.83 -7.74 0.55
N THR A 112 -4.26 -8.66 1.43
CA THR A 112 -5.38 -8.51 2.38
C THR A 112 -6.79 -8.42 1.77
N THR A 113 -6.94 -8.13 0.49
CA THR A 113 -8.23 -8.26 -0.23
C THR A 113 -8.66 -9.72 -0.30
N ARG A 114 -9.95 -10.02 -0.12
CA ARG A 114 -10.51 -11.37 -0.10
C ARG A 114 -11.62 -11.54 -1.12
N THR A 115 -11.76 -12.74 -1.66
CA THR A 115 -12.93 -13.17 -2.44
C THR A 115 -13.28 -14.61 -2.11
N ALA A 116 -14.57 -14.91 -1.99
CA ALA A 116 -15.05 -16.26 -1.80
C ALA A 116 -15.09 -16.99 -3.14
N VAL A 117 -14.75 -18.28 -3.13
CA VAL A 117 -14.78 -19.14 -4.31
C VAL A 117 -15.34 -20.51 -3.94
N GLU A 118 -16.17 -21.06 -4.81
CA GLU A 118 -16.66 -22.44 -4.71
C GLU A 118 -15.98 -23.29 -5.77
N LEU A 119 -15.30 -24.34 -5.34
CA LEU A 119 -14.67 -25.32 -6.22
C LEU A 119 -15.59 -26.53 -6.36
N GLY A 120 -16.19 -26.71 -7.54
CA GLY A 120 -16.90 -27.94 -7.90
C GLY A 120 -15.92 -29.09 -8.25
N PRO A 121 -16.38 -30.35 -8.35
CA PRO A 121 -15.55 -31.48 -8.74
C PRO A 121 -14.84 -31.26 -10.08
N GLN A 122 -13.52 -31.52 -10.11
CA GLN A 122 -12.65 -31.32 -11.29
C GLN A 122 -12.61 -29.88 -11.83
N ALA A 123 -13.10 -28.89 -11.08
CA ALA A 123 -13.11 -27.50 -11.52
C ALA A 123 -11.67 -26.98 -11.68
N THR A 124 -11.48 -26.10 -12.67
CA THR A 124 -10.29 -25.26 -12.80
C THR A 124 -10.75 -23.82 -12.70
N ILE A 125 -10.49 -23.18 -11.57
CA ILE A 125 -10.85 -21.79 -11.33
C ILE A 125 -9.61 -20.91 -11.44
N ASP A 126 -9.74 -19.83 -12.20
CA ASP A 126 -8.71 -18.80 -12.33
C ASP A 126 -9.29 -17.45 -11.87
N ILE A 127 -8.86 -17.01 -10.70
CA ILE A 127 -9.20 -15.69 -10.17
C ILE A 127 -8.20 -14.69 -10.75
N LYS A 128 -8.72 -13.67 -11.42
CA LYS A 128 -7.89 -12.61 -11.99
C LYS A 128 -7.72 -11.47 -11.00
N ALA A 129 -6.51 -11.29 -10.48
CA ALA A 129 -6.17 -10.08 -9.75
C ALA A 129 -6.05 -8.89 -10.72
N GLY A 130 -6.44 -7.71 -10.26
CA GLY A 130 -6.06 -6.45 -10.90
C GLY A 130 -4.69 -5.99 -10.41
N THR A 131 -4.13 -4.98 -11.07
CA THR A 131 -2.86 -4.35 -10.70
C THR A 131 -3.10 -2.88 -10.42
N LEU A 132 -2.68 -2.39 -9.26
CA LEU A 132 -2.66 -0.98 -8.93
C LEU A 132 -1.23 -0.45 -9.09
N GLU A 133 -1.08 0.60 -9.89
CA GLU A 133 0.18 1.33 -10.08
C GLU A 133 -0.03 2.78 -9.64
N VAL A 134 0.65 3.19 -8.57
CA VAL A 134 0.64 4.59 -8.08
C VAL A 134 1.95 5.24 -8.48
N ARG A 135 1.87 6.21 -9.41
CA ARG A 135 3.05 6.87 -9.97
C ARG A 135 3.38 8.16 -9.27
N GLY A 136 4.67 8.46 -9.18
CA GLY A 136 5.17 9.72 -8.65
C GLY A 136 6.67 9.87 -8.84
N ALA A 137 7.16 11.11 -8.70
CA ALA A 137 8.58 11.43 -8.93
C ALA A 137 9.45 11.34 -7.66
N THR A 138 8.85 11.00 -6.53
CA THR A 138 9.52 10.95 -5.23
C THR A 138 9.54 9.51 -4.66
N GLU A 139 10.16 9.31 -3.49
CA GLU A 139 10.37 7.97 -2.91
C GLU A 139 9.33 7.56 -1.84
N GLU A 140 8.26 8.32 -1.70
CA GLU A 140 7.22 8.06 -0.70
C GLU A 140 6.53 6.71 -0.89
N TYR A 141 5.87 6.28 0.19
CA TYR A 141 4.98 5.15 0.16
C TYR A 141 3.55 5.60 -0.18
N TYR A 142 2.85 4.75 -0.93
CA TYR A 142 1.41 4.76 -0.98
C TYR A 142 0.83 3.63 -0.14
N TYR A 143 -0.39 3.85 0.34
CA TYR A 143 -1.12 2.95 1.21
C TYR A 143 -2.52 2.75 0.65
N VAL A 144 -3.00 1.51 0.62
CA VAL A 144 -4.34 1.17 0.12
C VAL A 144 -5.21 0.77 1.29
N PHE A 145 -6.42 1.28 1.34
CA PHE A 145 -7.40 1.05 2.39
C PHE A 145 -8.74 0.58 1.82
N ASP A 146 -9.46 -0.22 2.61
CA ASP A 146 -10.88 -0.50 2.37
C ASP A 146 -11.77 0.67 2.82
N SER A 147 -13.08 0.51 2.63
CA SER A 147 -14.09 1.52 3.04
C SER A 147 -14.23 1.69 4.54
N ALA A 148 -13.79 0.72 5.35
CA ALA A 148 -13.76 0.79 6.80
C ALA A 148 -12.49 1.48 7.33
N GLY A 149 -11.53 1.80 6.45
CA GLY A 149 -10.25 2.41 6.82
C GLY A 149 -9.19 1.40 7.25
N THR A 150 -9.39 0.10 7.00
CA THR A 150 -8.37 -0.93 7.22
C THR A 150 -7.32 -0.85 6.13
N GLN A 151 -6.05 -0.78 6.51
CA GLN A 151 -4.95 -0.84 5.54
C GLN A 151 -4.86 -2.25 4.93
N LEU A 152 -4.95 -2.34 3.61
CA LEU A 152 -4.88 -3.57 2.85
C LEU A 152 -3.43 -3.90 2.48
N THR A 153 -2.72 -2.90 1.94
CA THR A 153 -1.33 -3.03 1.50
C THR A 153 -0.64 -1.67 1.42
N ALA A 154 0.68 -1.69 1.27
CA ALA A 154 1.50 -0.50 1.05
C ALA A 154 2.71 -0.85 0.17
N ALA A 155 3.18 0.13 -0.59
CA ALA A 155 4.41 0.02 -1.38
C ALA A 155 4.97 1.41 -1.67
N ARG A 156 6.20 1.49 -2.18
CA ARG A 156 6.76 2.74 -2.69
C ARG A 156 6.04 3.17 -3.96
N LEU A 157 6.02 4.46 -4.26
CA LEU A 157 5.60 4.97 -5.55
C LEU A 157 6.35 4.23 -6.67
N ASN A 158 5.65 3.99 -7.79
CA ASN A 158 6.09 3.20 -8.94
C ASN A 158 6.31 1.70 -8.68
N ALA A 159 6.03 1.20 -7.47
CA ALA A 159 6.00 -0.24 -7.19
C ALA A 159 4.54 -0.76 -7.28
N PRO A 160 4.16 -1.47 -8.36
CA PRO A 160 2.80 -1.94 -8.54
C PRO A 160 2.44 -3.04 -7.53
N LYS A 161 1.15 -3.17 -7.20
CA LYS A 161 0.62 -4.20 -6.30
C LYS A 161 -0.60 -4.87 -6.91
N SER A 162 -0.65 -6.20 -6.82
CA SER A 162 -1.86 -6.94 -7.23
C SER A 162 -2.93 -6.93 -6.13
N LEU A 163 -4.17 -6.65 -6.49
CA LEU A 163 -5.32 -6.63 -5.59
C LEU A 163 -6.47 -7.39 -6.25
N LEU A 164 -7.34 -8.01 -5.46
CA LEU A 164 -8.61 -8.49 -5.99
C LEU A 164 -9.48 -7.29 -6.37
N ALA A 165 -10.40 -7.50 -7.31
CA ALA A 165 -11.25 -6.44 -7.83
C ALA A 165 -12.10 -5.80 -6.71
N GLY A 166 -12.24 -4.48 -6.76
CA GLY A 166 -12.99 -3.72 -5.76
C GLY A 166 -12.70 -2.22 -5.81
N ASP A 167 -13.40 -1.49 -4.95
CA ASP A 167 -13.25 -0.05 -4.78
C ASP A 167 -12.44 0.25 -3.52
N TRP A 168 -11.32 0.94 -3.67
CA TRP A 168 -10.32 1.15 -2.63
C TRP A 168 -9.98 2.63 -2.48
N SER A 169 -9.47 3.02 -1.32
CA SER A 169 -8.87 4.35 -1.11
C SER A 169 -7.35 4.24 -1.12
N VAL A 170 -6.67 5.05 -1.93
CA VAL A 170 -5.21 5.13 -1.95
C VAL A 170 -4.77 6.42 -1.30
N LYS A 171 -3.78 6.36 -0.40
CA LYS A 171 -3.20 7.52 0.26
C LYS A 171 -1.72 7.67 -0.02
N VAL A 172 -1.28 8.91 -0.24
CA VAL A 172 0.12 9.34 -0.29
C VAL A 172 0.20 10.66 0.49
N ASN A 173 1.12 10.76 1.45
CA ASN A 173 1.27 11.97 2.29
C ASN A 173 -0.08 12.50 2.83
N ASN A 174 -0.92 11.60 3.32
CA ASN A 174 -2.28 11.84 3.82
C ASN A 174 -3.30 12.44 2.82
N THR A 175 -2.91 12.72 1.58
CA THR A 175 -3.86 12.95 0.48
C THR A 175 -4.47 11.62 0.05
N ALA A 176 -5.73 11.62 -0.37
CA ALA A 176 -6.45 10.40 -0.71
C ALA A 176 -7.18 10.50 -2.04
N VAL A 177 -7.25 9.38 -2.78
CA VAL A 177 -8.09 9.23 -3.97
C VAL A 177 -8.83 7.89 -3.92
N GLY A 178 -10.07 7.86 -4.41
CA GLY A 178 -10.80 6.61 -4.63
C GLY A 178 -10.38 5.96 -5.94
N VAL A 179 -10.15 4.66 -5.94
CA VAL A 179 -9.76 3.89 -7.13
C VAL A 179 -10.62 2.65 -7.25
N LYS A 180 -11.00 2.32 -8.49
CA LYS A 180 -11.60 1.04 -8.83
C LYS A 180 -10.54 0.14 -9.45
N VAL A 181 -10.25 -0.97 -8.79
CA VAL A 181 -9.39 -2.02 -9.34
C VAL A 181 -10.28 -3.06 -10.01
N THR A 182 -10.06 -3.27 -11.31
CA THR A 182 -10.77 -4.27 -12.10
C THR A 182 -9.89 -5.53 -12.24
N ALA A 183 -10.53 -6.69 -12.25
CA ALA A 183 -9.86 -7.98 -12.47
C ALA A 183 -9.10 -8.00 -13.82
N ALA A 184 -7.88 -8.53 -13.83
CA ALA A 184 -6.98 -8.61 -14.99
C ALA A 184 -6.50 -7.28 -15.61
N GLU A 185 -6.94 -6.12 -15.08
CA GLU A 185 -6.57 -4.81 -15.60
C GLU A 185 -5.49 -4.13 -14.75
N THR A 186 -4.81 -3.14 -15.32
CA THR A 186 -3.94 -2.23 -14.57
C THR A 186 -4.64 -0.89 -14.36
N THR A 187 -4.98 -0.59 -13.12
CA THR A 187 -5.45 0.72 -12.69
C THR A 187 -4.25 1.60 -12.36
N ARG A 188 -4.14 2.75 -13.03
CA ARG A 188 -3.08 3.73 -12.81
C ARG A 188 -3.63 4.97 -12.13
N VAL A 189 -2.94 5.41 -11.10
CA VAL A 189 -3.16 6.73 -10.50
C VAL A 189 -1.84 7.46 -10.38
N GLU A 190 -1.89 8.78 -10.57
CA GLU A 190 -0.70 9.60 -10.64
C GLU A 190 -0.76 10.67 -9.56
N THR A 191 0.34 10.81 -8.83
CA THR A 191 0.59 11.95 -7.96
C THR A 191 1.20 13.10 -8.75
N GLY A 192 1.05 14.32 -8.25
CA GLY A 192 1.93 15.42 -8.61
C GLY A 192 3.01 15.62 -7.55
N THR A 193 3.97 16.50 -7.84
CA THR A 193 5.05 16.85 -6.92
C THR A 193 4.89 18.28 -6.46
N LEU A 194 4.98 18.52 -5.15
CA LEU A 194 5.11 19.86 -4.59
C LEU A 194 6.55 20.07 -4.13
N THR A 195 7.17 21.17 -4.54
CA THR A 195 8.46 21.61 -4.01
C THR A 195 8.36 23.03 -3.49
N VAL A 196 8.62 23.22 -2.20
CA VAL A 196 8.74 24.54 -1.58
C VAL A 196 10.21 24.88 -1.45
N GLN A 197 10.65 25.92 -2.15
CA GLN A 197 12.04 26.30 -2.30
C GLN A 197 12.38 27.45 -1.34
N GLY A 198 13.59 27.41 -0.79
CA GLY A 198 14.10 28.42 0.13
C GLY A 198 15.58 28.21 0.41
N ALA A 199 16.26 29.26 0.89
CA ALA A 199 17.70 29.26 1.11
C ALA A 199 18.11 28.80 2.53
N THR A 200 17.13 28.48 3.37
CA THR A 200 17.31 28.18 4.78
C THR A 200 16.90 26.72 5.08
N ASP A 201 17.11 26.24 6.31
CA ASP A 201 17.00 24.81 6.64
C ASP A 201 15.65 24.40 7.24
N GLU A 202 14.73 25.35 7.42
CA GLU A 202 13.47 25.11 8.09
C GLU A 202 12.46 24.32 7.26
N TYR A 203 11.35 23.97 7.93
CA TYR A 203 10.31 23.10 7.39
C TYR A 203 9.21 23.91 6.72
N TYR A 204 8.66 23.35 5.66
CA TYR A 204 7.34 23.68 5.17
C TYR A 204 6.34 22.60 5.56
N TYR A 205 5.08 23.02 5.71
CA TYR A 205 3.96 22.17 6.09
C TYR A 205 2.84 22.35 5.07
N VAL A 206 2.19 21.26 4.70
CA VAL A 206 1.08 21.26 3.73
C VAL A 206 -0.21 20.92 4.47
N PHE A 207 -1.27 21.67 4.20
CA PHE A 207 -2.58 21.52 4.80
C PHE A 207 -3.67 21.38 3.74
N ASP A 208 -4.73 20.66 4.09
CA ASP A 208 -5.99 20.67 3.34
C ASP A 208 -6.80 21.96 3.61
N ASP A 209 -7.95 22.07 2.95
CA ASP A 209 -8.88 23.19 3.09
C ASP A 209 -9.52 23.32 4.49
N LYS A 210 -9.49 22.23 5.27
CA LYS A 210 -9.98 22.17 6.66
C LYS A 210 -8.91 22.50 7.69
N GLY A 211 -7.66 22.72 7.26
CA GLY A 211 -6.53 22.98 8.14
C GLY A 211 -5.92 21.72 8.75
N THR A 212 -6.20 20.53 8.23
CA THR A 212 -5.52 19.29 8.61
C THR A 212 -4.14 19.26 7.98
N GLN A 213 -3.10 19.02 8.80
CA GLN A 213 -1.75 18.84 8.29
C GLN A 213 -1.64 17.51 7.53
N LEU A 214 -1.16 17.57 6.30
CA LEU A 214 -1.00 16.42 5.40
C LEU A 214 0.43 15.88 5.46
N VAL A 215 1.42 16.77 5.30
CA VAL A 215 2.85 16.42 5.28
C VAL A 215 3.71 17.60 5.73
N ALA A 216 4.91 17.31 6.20
CA ALA A 216 5.94 18.29 6.49
C ALA A 216 7.29 17.83 5.91
N ALA A 217 8.06 18.76 5.35
CA ALA A 217 9.39 18.49 4.81
C ALA A 217 10.27 19.74 4.90
N LYS A 218 11.59 19.56 4.82
CA LYS A 218 12.53 20.70 4.74
C LYS A 218 12.37 21.44 3.42
N LEU A 219 12.62 22.74 3.41
CA LEU A 219 12.73 23.53 2.18
C LEU A 219 13.69 22.87 1.19
N GLY A 220 13.32 22.90 -0.09
CA GLY A 220 14.02 22.23 -1.18
C GLY A 220 13.69 20.73 -1.34
N ARG A 221 13.10 20.08 -0.33
CA ARG A 221 12.71 18.66 -0.45
C ARG A 221 11.34 18.51 -1.11
N PRO A 222 11.23 17.81 -2.27
CA PRO A 222 9.96 17.56 -2.91
C PRO A 222 9.11 16.56 -2.13
N VAL A 223 7.78 16.68 -2.25
CA VAL A 223 6.80 15.70 -1.75
C VAL A 223 5.77 15.34 -2.81
N SER A 224 5.35 14.08 -2.85
CA SER A 224 4.25 13.64 -3.72
C SER A 224 2.89 13.84 -3.05
N LEU A 225 1.92 14.38 -3.79
CA LEU A 225 0.55 14.58 -3.34
C LEU A 225 -0.41 14.17 -4.46
N PHE A 226 -1.59 13.65 -4.15
CA PHE A 226 -2.63 13.54 -5.17
C PHE A 226 -3.04 14.93 -5.68
N PRO A 227 -3.58 15.04 -6.91
CA PRO A 227 -3.98 16.32 -7.48
C PRO A 227 -4.99 17.06 -6.59
N GLY A 228 -4.78 18.37 -6.42
CA GLY A 228 -5.59 19.19 -5.52
C GLY A 228 -5.05 20.59 -5.28
N GLY A 229 -5.82 21.40 -4.57
CA GLY A 229 -5.39 22.69 -4.03
C GLY A 229 -4.97 22.54 -2.58
N TRP A 230 -3.80 23.06 -2.24
CA TRP A 230 -3.16 22.87 -0.93
C TRP A 230 -2.69 24.19 -0.34
N GLN A 231 -2.76 24.32 0.98
CA GLN A 231 -2.20 25.46 1.71
C GLN A 231 -0.83 25.09 2.28
N ILE A 232 0.18 25.88 1.97
CA ILE A 232 1.55 25.73 2.45
C ILE A 232 1.78 26.72 3.57
N ASN A 233 2.47 26.28 4.61
CA ASN A 233 2.92 27.11 5.72
C ASN A 233 4.44 27.02 5.87
N VAL A 234 5.10 28.17 5.92
CA VAL A 234 6.52 28.31 6.30
C VAL A 234 6.60 29.44 7.32
N ASN A 235 7.13 29.18 8.52
CA ASN A 235 7.24 30.18 9.58
C ASN A 235 5.93 30.98 9.81
N ASN A 236 4.80 30.28 9.84
CA ASN A 236 3.44 30.83 9.98
C ASN A 236 2.95 31.74 8.84
N THR A 237 3.72 31.90 7.77
CA THR A 237 3.29 32.54 6.52
C THR A 237 2.64 31.53 5.59
N LYS A 238 1.63 31.94 4.82
CA LYS A 238 0.79 31.02 4.04
C LYS A 238 0.88 31.29 2.54
N ALA A 239 0.98 30.23 1.74
CA ALA A 239 0.87 30.26 0.29
C ALA A 239 -0.13 29.19 -0.20
N GLY A 240 -0.79 29.43 -1.33
CA GLY A 240 -1.58 28.41 -2.02
C GLY A 240 -0.75 27.73 -3.10
N ALA A 241 -0.95 26.43 -3.30
CA ALA A 241 -0.42 25.71 -4.45
C ALA A 241 -1.49 24.79 -5.05
N LYS A 242 -1.46 24.67 -6.39
CA LYS A 242 -2.26 23.68 -7.12
C LYS A 242 -1.32 22.60 -7.64
N VAL A 243 -1.50 21.38 -7.18
CA VAL A 243 -0.76 20.21 -7.64
C VAL A 243 -1.61 19.47 -8.67
N ALA A 244 -1.04 19.21 -9.85
CA ALA A 244 -1.65 18.42 -10.91
C ALA A 244 -0.90 17.09 -11.08
N ALA A 245 -1.58 16.08 -11.63
CA ALA A 245 -1.01 14.76 -11.87
C ALA A 245 0.22 14.86 -12.77
N ALA A 246 1.30 14.16 -12.41
CA ALA A 246 2.57 14.13 -13.14
C ALA A 246 3.27 15.49 -13.33
N GLU A 247 2.78 16.56 -12.69
CA GLU A 247 3.37 17.90 -12.77
C GLU A 247 4.12 18.26 -11.48
N ILE A 248 5.01 19.26 -11.58
CA ILE A 248 5.71 19.85 -10.44
C ILE A 248 5.09 21.21 -10.15
N ALA A 249 4.45 21.34 -9.00
CA ALA A 249 4.08 22.62 -8.41
C ALA A 249 5.26 23.17 -7.61
N ARG A 250 5.64 24.42 -7.86
CA ARG A 250 6.73 25.11 -7.18
C ARG A 250 6.20 26.32 -6.42
N VAL A 251 6.65 26.47 -5.18
CA VAL A 251 6.45 27.67 -4.38
C VAL A 251 7.80 28.14 -3.88
N ASP A 252 8.18 29.36 -4.24
CA ASP A 252 9.42 29.97 -3.76
C ASP A 252 9.13 30.84 -2.53
N THR A 253 9.88 30.61 -1.46
CA THR A 253 9.95 31.52 -0.31
C THR A 253 10.97 32.60 -0.59
N GLY A 254 10.83 33.75 0.05
CA GLY A 254 11.91 34.72 0.19
C GLY A 254 12.63 34.55 1.52
N THR A 255 13.81 35.13 1.65
CA THR A 255 14.61 35.11 2.87
C THR A 255 14.68 36.50 3.47
N LEU A 256 14.41 36.64 4.76
CA LEU A 256 14.64 37.88 5.49
C LEU A 256 15.82 37.72 6.44
N THR A 257 16.79 38.64 6.37
CA THR A 257 17.88 38.75 7.35
C THR A 257 17.91 40.16 7.92
N VAL A 258 17.91 40.27 9.24
CA VAL A 258 18.08 41.56 9.94
C VAL A 258 19.54 41.72 10.30
N ASN A 259 20.21 42.70 9.68
CA ASN A 259 21.63 42.94 9.83
C ASN A 259 21.87 43.99 10.93
N GLY A 260 22.66 43.63 11.94
CA GLY A 260 22.95 44.52 13.07
C GLY A 260 24.11 44.04 13.95
N SER A 261 24.60 44.94 14.79
CA SER A 261 25.68 44.67 15.75
C SER A 261 25.09 44.27 17.12
N GLY A 262 24.51 43.08 17.20
CA GLY A 262 23.90 42.59 18.43
C GLY A 262 23.59 41.09 18.38
N ASN A 263 23.21 40.53 19.52
CA ASN A 263 22.82 39.12 19.68
C ASN A 263 21.34 38.96 20.03
N ASP A 264 20.56 40.03 19.93
CA ASP A 264 19.13 40.03 20.22
C ASP A 264 18.35 39.23 19.17
N TYR A 265 17.09 38.93 19.50
CA TYR A 265 16.13 38.36 18.56
C TYR A 265 15.37 39.48 17.84
N TYR A 266 15.15 39.28 16.54
CA TYR A 266 14.12 40.00 15.81
C TYR A 266 12.88 39.12 15.65
N TYR A 267 11.73 39.78 15.60
CA TYR A 267 10.42 39.16 15.45
C TYR A 267 9.79 39.66 14.15
N VAL A 268 9.25 38.75 13.35
CA VAL A 268 8.49 39.07 12.13
C VAL A 268 7.02 39.00 12.47
N LEU A 269 6.30 40.09 12.20
CA LEU A 269 4.88 40.25 12.49
C LEU A 269 4.09 40.45 11.19
N ASP A 270 2.87 39.97 11.17
CA ASP A 270 1.90 40.30 10.11
C ASP A 270 1.29 41.70 10.31
N SER A 271 0.36 42.07 9.43
CA SER A 271 -0.35 43.36 9.47
C SER A 271 -1.28 43.52 10.68
N ALA A 272 -1.66 42.42 11.35
CA ALA A 272 -2.42 42.43 12.60
C ALA A 272 -1.51 42.48 13.84
N GLY A 273 -0.18 42.45 13.67
CA GLY A 273 0.79 42.42 14.75
C GLY A 273 1.00 41.02 15.36
N GLN A 274 0.45 39.97 14.75
CA GLN A 274 0.68 38.60 15.17
C GLN A 274 2.10 38.19 14.78
N GLN A 275 2.82 37.57 15.72
CA GLN A 275 4.13 37.03 15.46
C GLN A 275 4.06 35.80 14.55
N LEU A 276 4.82 35.84 13.47
CA LEU A 276 4.96 34.77 12.48
C LEU A 276 6.24 33.98 12.71
N ALA A 277 7.36 34.68 12.87
CA ALA A 277 8.69 34.10 13.02
C ALA A 277 9.51 34.87 14.07
N ALA A 278 10.55 34.22 14.60
CA ALA A 278 11.56 34.86 15.43
C ALA A 278 12.93 34.23 15.15
N SER A 279 13.96 35.06 15.04
CA SER A 279 15.33 34.59 14.81
C SER A 279 16.34 35.59 15.37
N LYS A 280 17.60 35.17 15.50
CA LYS A 280 18.66 36.05 15.99
C LYS A 280 19.06 37.06 14.92
N ILE A 281 19.47 38.25 15.31
CA ILE A 281 20.12 39.21 14.41
C ILE A 281 21.26 38.50 13.64
N ASN A 282 21.38 38.79 12.35
CA ASN A 282 22.26 38.13 11.37
C ASN A 282 21.92 36.67 11.03
N SER A 283 20.82 36.12 11.53
CA SER A 283 20.28 34.82 11.09
C SER A 283 19.10 35.00 10.13
N PRO A 284 19.08 34.30 8.98
CA PRO A 284 17.99 34.37 8.03
C PRO A 284 16.74 33.63 8.53
N VAL A 285 15.58 34.01 8.01
CA VAL A 285 14.32 33.25 8.08
C VAL A 285 13.66 33.18 6.71
N ALA A 286 13.11 32.02 6.34
CA ALA A 286 12.27 31.91 5.15
C ALA A 286 10.83 32.36 5.42
N LEU A 287 10.26 33.12 4.49
CA LEU A 287 8.89 33.63 4.55
C LEU A 287 8.25 33.54 3.16
N VAL A 288 6.95 33.33 3.07
CA VAL A 288 6.20 33.54 1.82
C VAL A 288 6.29 35.03 1.45
N ALA A 289 6.23 35.34 0.15
CA ALA A 289 6.26 36.72 -0.31
C ALA A 289 5.13 37.56 0.32
N GLY A 290 5.47 38.77 0.77
CA GLY A 290 4.54 39.64 1.45
C GLY A 290 5.22 40.81 2.16
N ASP A 291 4.38 41.70 2.70
CA ASP A 291 4.80 42.81 3.52
C ASP A 291 4.65 42.47 5.01
N TYR A 292 5.71 42.74 5.76
CA TYR A 292 5.83 42.37 7.17
C TYR A 292 6.31 43.56 8.01
N THR A 293 6.10 43.45 9.32
CA THR A 293 6.73 44.34 10.30
C THR A 293 7.79 43.55 11.07
N VAL A 294 9.03 44.03 11.05
CA VAL A 294 10.11 43.49 11.88
C VAL A 294 10.17 44.28 13.17
N ARG A 295 10.30 43.62 14.31
CA ARG A 295 10.43 44.25 15.64
C ARG A 295 11.68 43.75 16.38
N ILE A 296 12.43 44.68 16.95
CA ILE A 296 13.50 44.42 17.93
C ILE A 296 13.24 45.32 19.14
N GLY A 297 13.04 44.71 20.31
CA GLY A 297 12.62 45.43 21.52
C GLY A 297 11.30 46.19 21.31
N GLN A 298 11.36 47.52 21.44
CA GLN A 298 10.23 48.44 21.25
C GLN A 298 10.22 49.11 19.88
N GLN A 299 11.21 48.83 19.02
CA GLN A 299 11.33 49.44 17.69
C GLN A 299 10.82 48.49 16.61
N SER A 300 10.16 49.05 15.60
CA SER A 300 9.65 48.31 14.45
C SER A 300 10.02 49.00 13.13
N LYS A 301 10.29 48.22 12.09
CA LYS A 301 10.49 48.69 10.71
C LYS A 301 9.71 47.80 9.74
N PRO A 302 9.14 48.36 8.65
CA PRO A 302 8.53 47.55 7.60
C PRO A 302 9.59 46.79 6.81
N ALA A 303 9.22 45.62 6.28
CA ALA A 303 10.04 44.82 5.38
C ALA A 303 9.17 44.14 4.32
N SER A 304 9.55 44.26 3.05
CA SER A 304 8.92 43.54 1.95
C SER A 304 9.81 42.36 1.55
N VAL A 305 9.24 41.16 1.53
CA VAL A 305 9.93 39.93 1.12
C VAL A 305 9.33 39.48 -0.20
N ALA A 306 10.18 39.28 -1.21
CA ALA A 306 9.80 38.74 -2.50
C ALA A 306 10.19 37.27 -2.64
N ALA A 307 9.41 36.51 -3.42
CA ALA A 307 9.66 35.10 -3.65
C ALA A 307 11.02 34.89 -4.35
N GLY A 308 11.85 34.00 -3.82
CA GLY A 308 13.17 33.68 -4.37
C GLY A 308 14.26 34.74 -4.09
N GLU A 309 13.94 35.82 -3.38
CA GLU A 309 14.88 36.90 -3.09
C GLU A 309 15.38 36.89 -1.63
N ASN A 310 16.53 37.52 -1.42
CA ASN A 310 17.09 37.75 -0.09
C ASN A 310 16.91 39.22 0.30
N THR A 311 15.99 39.49 1.22
CA THR A 311 15.77 40.81 1.82
C THR A 311 16.71 40.99 3.02
N ALA A 312 17.60 41.98 2.93
CA ALA A 312 18.45 42.39 4.03
C ALA A 312 17.94 43.70 4.64
N LEU A 313 17.53 43.67 5.91
CA LEU A 313 17.05 44.84 6.63
C LEU A 313 18.13 45.34 7.58
N ALA A 314 18.65 46.54 7.35
CA ALA A 314 19.60 47.18 8.26
C ALA A 314 18.89 47.62 9.55
N TRP A 315 19.43 47.22 10.70
CA TRP A 315 18.90 47.61 12.00
C TRP A 315 19.71 48.71 12.66
#